data_AF-A0A0C9USL6-F1
#
_entry.id   AF-A0A0C9USL6-F1
#
_cell.length_a   1.000
_cell.length_b   1.000
_cell.length_c   1.000
_cell.angle_alpha   90.00
_cell.angle_beta   90.00
_cell.angle_gamma   90.00
#
_symmetry.space_group_name_H-M   'P 1'
#
loop_
_entity.id
_entity.type
_entity.pdbx_description
1 polymer ?
#
loop_
_entity_poly.entity_id
_entity_poly.type
_entity_poly.pdbx_seq_one_letter_code
_entity_poly.pdbx_strand_id
1 'polypeptide(L)'
;MTIENQSLPPHSPAHDIHSQTSRSFTTSHKLHYSNNSLTNIPLDYVDLLPRSVSEVIKSRKGKLFSSGTILKSDHSPTSKPFQSEMNFQGASNFRSSPQRFLRIFGVAQPQLSGIKALLSILGCRPESAIPSTCIWISTREEPIVYIYGRSYVLRKASDPCHSLVFSESSKNFEEAEKQLKFDILVEANRHGGLVLTHIEKDSGIIVPTWIAVDKNNVLTPSELLSTLHDEDWNVNTSQYQSYYNIVTIRISFSRISDLDCNPL
;
A
#
# COMPACT_ATOMS: atom_id res chain seq x y z
N MET A 1 38.97 -1.30 62.95
CA MET A 1 37.69 -1.81 63.46
C MET A 1 36.85 -2.18 62.26
N THR A 2 36.90 -3.45 61.82
CA THR A 2 35.99 -4.56 62.23
C THR A 2 34.69 -4.48 61.41
N ILE A 3 34.61 -5.16 60.24
CA ILE A 3 34.03 -6.52 59.99
C ILE A 3 32.50 -6.40 59.78
N GLU A 4 31.79 -6.98 58.79
CA GLU A 4 31.97 -8.19 57.98
C GLU A 4 31.10 -8.13 56.70
N ASN A 5 31.64 -8.64 55.60
CA ASN A 5 30.88 -9.21 54.47
C ASN A 5 30.71 -10.71 54.75
N GLN A 6 29.51 -11.25 54.57
CA GLN A 6 29.29 -12.69 54.64
C GLN A 6 29.70 -13.41 53.36
N SER A 7 30.23 -14.61 53.59
CA SER A 7 31.08 -15.48 52.79
C SER A 7 30.35 -16.50 51.90
N LEU A 8 31.01 -16.92 50.83
CA LEU A 8 30.83 -18.24 50.20
C LEU A 8 32.21 -18.89 49.95
N PRO A 9 32.41 -20.18 50.34
CA PRO A 9 33.47 -21.02 49.78
C PRO A 9 32.94 -22.43 49.35
N PRO A 10 33.76 -23.39 48.89
CA PRO A 10 34.68 -23.36 47.74
C PRO A 10 34.62 -24.67 46.85
N HIS A 11 35.48 -24.71 45.81
CA HIS A 11 36.10 -25.87 45.12
C HIS A 11 35.60 -26.42 43.76
N SER A 12 36.55 -26.42 42.80
CA SER A 12 36.72 -27.16 41.53
C SER A 12 36.96 -28.68 41.75
N PRO A 13 37.17 -29.59 40.74
CA PRO A 13 37.51 -29.42 39.31
C PRO A 13 36.79 -30.36 38.30
N ALA A 14 37.23 -30.29 37.04
CA ALA A 14 36.71 -30.92 35.82
C ALA A 14 36.78 -32.45 35.73
N HIS A 15 35.86 -33.05 34.95
CA HIS A 15 36.01 -34.35 34.31
C HIS A 15 35.38 -34.33 32.89
N ASP A 16 36.22 -34.58 31.88
CA ASP A 16 35.86 -34.96 30.52
C ASP A 16 35.33 -36.40 30.48
N ILE A 17 34.19 -36.65 29.80
CA ILE A 17 33.90 -37.93 29.12
C ILE A 17 33.06 -37.64 27.85
N HIS A 18 33.62 -38.02 26.69
CA HIS A 18 32.96 -38.14 25.39
C HIS A 18 31.78 -39.13 25.40
N SER A 19 30.64 -38.80 24.79
CA SER A 19 29.92 -39.72 23.90
C SER A 19 28.81 -39.05 23.07
N GLN A 20 28.94 -39.21 21.76
CA GLN A 20 27.99 -39.10 20.65
C GLN A 20 26.48 -39.18 20.99
N THR A 21 25.67 -38.28 20.41
CA THR A 21 24.68 -38.62 19.35
C THR A 21 23.85 -37.40 18.94
N SER A 22 24.07 -36.96 17.70
CA SER A 22 23.23 -36.04 16.96
C SER A 22 21.91 -36.73 16.60
N ARG A 23 20.76 -36.13 16.92
CA ARG A 23 19.48 -36.48 16.27
C ARG A 23 18.78 -35.22 15.79
N SER A 24 19.05 -34.94 14.52
CA SER A 24 18.25 -34.13 13.60
C SER A 24 16.88 -34.79 13.40
N PHE A 25 15.80 -34.07 13.71
CA PHE A 25 14.45 -34.45 13.30
C PHE A 25 14.17 -33.87 11.90
N THR A 26 14.45 -34.67 10.87
CA THR A 26 13.92 -34.47 9.51
C THR A 26 12.84 -35.50 9.25
N THR A 27 11.57 -35.10 9.34
CA THR A 27 10.46 -35.92 8.84
C THR A 27 10.07 -35.40 7.47
N SER A 28 10.72 -35.91 6.43
CA SER A 28 10.33 -35.68 5.04
C SER A 28 9.21 -36.65 4.65
N HIS A 29 7.95 -36.21 4.75
CA HIS A 29 6.85 -36.93 4.12
C HIS A 29 6.84 -36.63 2.62
N LYS A 30 7.36 -37.56 1.82
CA LYS A 30 7.21 -37.57 0.35
C LYS A 30 5.77 -38.01 0.02
N LEU A 31 4.90 -37.06 -0.29
CA LEU A 31 3.61 -37.36 -0.90
C LEU A 31 3.79 -37.43 -2.42
N HIS A 32 3.54 -38.62 -2.97
CA HIS A 32 3.39 -38.84 -4.41
C HIS A 32 2.05 -38.25 -4.84
N TYR A 33 2.02 -37.24 -5.71
CA TYR A 33 0.79 -36.74 -6.31
C TYR A 33 0.73 -37.08 -7.80
N SER A 34 -0.36 -37.73 -8.18
CA SER A 34 -0.75 -37.96 -9.58
C SER A 34 -1.15 -36.63 -10.24
N ASN A 35 -0.81 -36.48 -11.51
CA ASN A 35 -1.10 -35.33 -12.37
C ASN A 35 -2.60 -35.08 -12.61
N ASN A 36 -3.38 -34.68 -11.60
CA ASN A 36 -4.72 -34.14 -11.85
C ASN A 36 -5.18 -33.17 -10.75
N SER A 37 -5.57 -31.96 -11.18
CA SER A 37 -6.20 -30.86 -10.41
C SER A 37 -5.29 -30.00 -9.51
N LEU A 38 -4.50 -29.11 -10.12
CA LEU A 38 -3.69 -28.05 -9.47
C LEU A 38 -4.48 -26.78 -9.07
N THR A 39 -5.81 -26.79 -9.15
CA THR A 39 -6.61 -25.56 -9.03
C THR A 39 -7.03 -25.19 -7.60
N ASN A 40 -6.59 -25.93 -6.59
CA ASN A 40 -6.94 -25.72 -5.17
C ASN A 40 -5.75 -26.03 -4.24
N ILE A 41 -4.58 -25.46 -4.50
CA ILE A 41 -3.46 -25.56 -3.57
C ILE A 41 -3.64 -24.50 -2.48
N PRO A 42 -3.78 -24.89 -1.20
CA PRO A 42 -3.92 -23.91 -0.12
C PRO A 42 -2.63 -23.10 0.07
N LEU A 43 -2.79 -21.81 0.42
CA LEU A 43 -1.69 -20.83 0.56
C LEU A 43 -0.71 -21.11 1.71
N ASP A 44 -1.03 -22.10 2.55
CA ASP A 44 -0.24 -22.56 3.68
C ASP A 44 0.95 -23.45 3.28
N TYR A 45 1.06 -23.84 2.00
CA TYR A 45 2.22 -24.55 1.48
C TYR A 45 3.35 -23.59 1.09
N VAL A 46 4.20 -23.27 2.08
CA VAL A 46 5.27 -22.26 1.99
C VAL A 46 6.20 -22.44 0.78
N ASP A 47 6.54 -23.68 0.43
CA ASP A 47 7.47 -23.99 -0.67
C ASP A 47 6.92 -23.65 -2.07
N LEU A 48 5.62 -23.39 -2.18
CA LEU A 48 4.95 -23.07 -3.45
C LEU A 48 4.60 -21.59 -3.59
N LEU A 49 4.83 -20.77 -2.56
CA LEU A 49 4.48 -19.33 -2.56
C LEU A 49 5.02 -18.57 -3.78
N PRO A 50 6.28 -18.73 -4.24
CA PRO A 50 6.75 -18.04 -5.45
C PRO A 50 6.06 -18.52 -6.73
N ARG A 51 5.77 -19.82 -6.84
CA ARG A 51 5.05 -20.39 -8.01
C ARG A 51 3.57 -19.95 -8.02
N SER A 52 3.00 -19.77 -6.83
CA SER A 52 1.63 -19.30 -6.64
C SER A 52 1.41 -17.89 -7.20
N VAL A 53 2.44 -17.03 -7.26
CA VAL A 53 2.30 -15.64 -7.75
C VAL A 53 1.80 -15.58 -9.20
N SER A 54 2.45 -16.30 -10.11
CA SER A 54 2.06 -16.30 -11.52
C SER A 54 0.68 -16.95 -11.72
N GLU A 55 0.39 -18.01 -10.96
CA GLU A 55 -0.89 -18.72 -11.01
C GLU A 55 -2.04 -17.86 -10.48
N VAL A 56 -1.82 -17.14 -9.38
CA VAL A 56 -2.78 -16.16 -8.83
C VAL A 56 -3.07 -15.08 -9.85
N ILE A 57 -2.04 -14.46 -10.45
CA ILE A 57 -2.22 -13.41 -11.46
C ILE A 57 -2.99 -13.93 -12.68
N LYS A 58 -2.72 -15.16 -13.15
CA LYS A 58 -3.41 -15.76 -14.29
C LYS A 58 -4.84 -16.20 -13.97
N SER A 59 -5.11 -16.60 -12.73
CA SER A 59 -6.41 -17.11 -12.30
C SER A 59 -7.40 -16.04 -11.86
N ARG A 60 -7.00 -14.76 -11.83
CA ARG A 60 -7.87 -13.62 -11.52
C ARG A 60 -9.10 -13.55 -12.43
N LYS A 61 -10.27 -13.31 -11.84
CA LYS A 61 -11.58 -13.28 -12.52
C LYS A 61 -12.41 -12.02 -12.20
N GLY A 62 -11.81 -11.00 -11.58
CA GLY A 62 -12.50 -9.73 -11.33
C GLY A 62 -12.83 -9.01 -12.63
N LYS A 63 -13.77 -8.05 -12.57
CA LYS A 63 -14.13 -7.23 -13.73
C LYS A 63 -13.00 -6.28 -14.13
N LEU A 64 -12.38 -5.65 -13.15
CA LEU A 64 -11.17 -4.84 -13.32
C LEU A 64 -9.94 -5.63 -12.88
N PHE A 65 -10.00 -6.28 -11.72
CA PHE A 65 -8.92 -7.11 -11.19
C PHE A 65 -8.93 -8.50 -11.84
N SER A 66 -8.65 -8.51 -13.15
CA SER A 66 -8.77 -9.64 -14.05
C SER A 66 -7.42 -10.32 -14.34
N SER A 67 -7.45 -11.43 -15.07
CA SER A 67 -6.25 -12.19 -15.45
C SER A 67 -5.19 -11.30 -16.07
N GLY A 68 -3.93 -11.44 -15.62
CA GLY A 68 -2.80 -10.66 -16.12
C GLY A 68 -2.72 -9.22 -15.59
N THR A 69 -3.60 -8.83 -14.66
CA THR A 69 -3.50 -7.55 -13.94
C THR A 69 -2.88 -7.73 -12.55
N ILE A 70 -2.28 -6.68 -12.00
CA ILE A 70 -1.73 -6.61 -10.65
C ILE A 70 -2.18 -5.34 -9.93
N LEU A 71 -2.21 -5.38 -8.60
CA LEU A 71 -2.23 -4.18 -7.76
C LEU A 71 -0.80 -3.80 -7.42
N LYS A 72 -0.36 -2.64 -7.90
CA LYS A 72 0.94 -2.07 -7.60
C LYS A 72 0.78 -0.91 -6.62
N SER A 73 1.68 -0.80 -5.65
CA SER A 73 1.83 0.41 -4.84
C SER A 73 1.97 1.61 -5.77
N ASP A 74 1.13 2.61 -5.57
CA ASP A 74 1.11 3.78 -6.43
C ASP A 74 2.35 4.66 -6.23
N HIS A 75 2.95 4.61 -5.04
CA HIS A 75 4.25 5.21 -4.81
C HIS A 75 5.32 4.47 -5.63
N SER A 76 6.01 5.20 -6.51
CA SER A 76 7.14 4.74 -7.30
C SER A 76 8.41 5.48 -6.84
N PRO A 77 9.33 4.83 -6.11
CA PRO A 77 10.54 5.48 -5.61
C PRO A 77 11.51 5.91 -6.72
N THR A 78 11.45 5.25 -7.88
CA THR A 78 12.31 5.59 -9.04
C THR A 78 11.82 6.83 -9.79
N SER A 79 10.59 7.29 -9.52
CA SER A 79 10.07 8.50 -10.14
C SER A 79 10.92 9.72 -9.74
N LYS A 80 11.38 10.48 -10.75
CA LYS A 80 12.21 11.67 -10.51
C LYS A 80 11.43 12.66 -9.64
N PRO A 81 11.91 12.99 -8.43
CA PRO A 81 11.26 14.01 -7.64
C PRO A 81 11.37 15.34 -8.37
N PHE A 82 10.28 16.08 -8.48
CA PHE A 82 10.41 17.52 -8.70
C PHE A 82 11.10 18.12 -7.48
N GLN A 83 11.84 19.22 -7.68
CA GLN A 83 12.40 19.99 -6.57
C GLN A 83 11.24 20.51 -5.71
N SER A 84 10.96 19.81 -4.62
CA SER A 84 10.00 20.20 -3.60
C SER A 84 10.75 20.94 -2.50
N GLU A 85 10.19 22.05 -2.04
CA GLU A 85 10.73 22.83 -0.93
C GLU A 85 10.57 22.10 0.42
N MET A 86 9.65 21.12 0.51
CA MET A 86 9.34 20.42 1.75
C MET A 86 8.85 18.99 1.51
N ASN A 87 9.43 18.03 2.22
CA ASN A 87 9.03 16.63 2.14
C ASN A 87 8.10 16.23 3.29
N PHE A 88 7.01 15.55 2.97
CA PHE A 88 6.10 14.95 3.93
C PHE A 88 6.16 13.43 3.81
N GLN A 89 6.29 12.76 4.96
CA GLN A 89 6.22 11.30 4.99
C GLN A 89 4.83 10.84 4.52
N GLY A 90 4.80 10.05 3.45
CA GLY A 90 3.54 9.60 2.84
C GLY A 90 2.87 10.65 1.94
N ALA A 91 3.48 11.80 1.67
CA ALA A 91 2.96 12.81 0.73
C ALA A 91 4.11 13.46 -0.05
N SER A 92 4.59 12.76 -1.08
CA SER A 92 5.71 13.23 -1.90
C SER A 92 5.29 14.33 -2.88
N ASN A 93 6.29 15.05 -3.41
CA ASN A 93 6.09 16.08 -4.44
C ASN A 93 5.07 17.17 -4.04
N PHE A 94 5.04 17.51 -2.74
CA PHE A 94 4.24 18.61 -2.23
C PHE A 94 4.80 19.94 -2.72
N ARG A 95 3.93 20.85 -3.14
CA ARG A 95 4.30 22.16 -3.69
C ARG A 95 3.19 23.18 -3.48
N SER A 96 3.55 24.44 -3.38
CA SER A 96 2.60 25.56 -3.28
C SER A 96 2.70 26.47 -4.50
N SER A 97 1.61 27.17 -4.83
CA SER A 97 1.66 28.28 -5.79
C SER A 97 2.63 29.37 -5.31
N PRO A 98 3.42 30.00 -6.20
CA PRO A 98 4.24 31.16 -5.86
C PRO A 98 3.42 32.31 -5.26
N GLN A 99 2.16 32.42 -5.66
CA GLN A 99 1.20 33.39 -5.16
C GLN A 99 0.56 32.86 -3.87
N ARG A 100 1.23 33.07 -2.74
CA ARG A 100 0.83 32.53 -1.42
C ARG A 100 -0.62 32.84 -1.02
N PHE A 101 -1.18 33.97 -1.47
CA PHE A 101 -2.56 34.34 -1.19
C PHE A 101 -3.60 33.43 -1.84
N LEU A 102 -3.26 32.67 -2.89
CA LEU A 102 -4.19 31.76 -3.56
C LEU A 102 -4.45 30.47 -2.76
N ARG A 103 -3.56 30.09 -1.84
CA ARG A 103 -3.66 28.84 -1.04
C ARG A 103 -3.95 27.59 -1.90
N ILE A 104 -3.28 27.50 -3.05
CA ILE A 104 -3.33 26.34 -3.95
C ILE A 104 -2.05 25.53 -3.77
N PHE A 105 -2.21 24.24 -3.52
CA PHE A 105 -1.14 23.29 -3.32
C PHE A 105 -1.28 22.12 -4.28
N GLY A 106 -0.16 21.50 -4.61
CA GLY A 106 -0.06 20.26 -5.38
C GLY A 106 0.65 19.20 -4.57
N VAL A 107 0.27 17.93 -4.77
CA VAL A 107 0.96 16.77 -4.17
C VAL A 107 0.92 15.60 -5.16
N ALA A 108 1.89 14.67 -5.10
CA ALA A 108 1.69 13.35 -5.71
C ALA A 108 0.63 12.57 -4.92
N GLN A 109 0.24 11.37 -5.35
CA GLN A 109 -0.74 10.58 -4.61
C GLN A 109 -0.24 10.31 -3.18
N PRO A 110 -0.92 10.84 -2.15
CA PRO A 110 -0.48 10.65 -0.78
C PRO A 110 -1.11 9.40 -0.16
N GLN A 111 -0.47 8.89 0.89
CA GLN A 111 -1.01 7.93 1.85
C GLN A 111 -1.87 8.66 2.88
N LEU A 112 -2.71 7.94 3.62
CA LEU A 112 -3.57 8.49 4.68
C LEU A 112 -2.79 9.33 5.70
N SER A 113 -1.62 8.86 6.15
CA SER A 113 -0.76 9.62 7.07
C SER A 113 -0.28 10.94 6.45
N GLY A 114 0.05 10.92 5.15
CA GLY A 114 0.43 12.11 4.40
C GLY A 114 -0.73 13.10 4.26
N ILE A 115 -1.94 12.60 3.98
CA ILE A 115 -3.16 13.43 3.94
C ILE A 115 -3.36 14.13 5.29
N LYS A 116 -3.34 13.38 6.40
CA LYS A 116 -3.50 13.94 7.76
C LYS A 116 -2.40 14.97 8.09
N ALA A 117 -1.16 14.72 7.70
CA ALA A 117 -0.05 15.66 7.90
C ALA A 117 -0.29 16.98 7.13
N LEU A 118 -0.69 16.88 5.86
CA LEU A 118 -1.01 18.04 5.02
C LEU A 118 -2.22 18.82 5.57
N LEU A 119 -3.31 18.16 5.93
CA LEU A 119 -4.46 18.82 6.52
C LEU A 119 -4.09 19.53 7.84
N SER A 120 -3.20 18.94 8.64
CA SER A 120 -2.74 19.56 9.89
C SER A 120 -1.98 20.86 9.67
N ILE A 121 -0.99 20.86 8.77
CA ILE A 121 -0.19 22.07 8.49
C ILE A 121 -1.00 23.16 7.77
N LEU A 122 -2.08 22.77 7.09
CA LEU A 122 -2.97 23.69 6.38
C LEU A 122 -4.13 24.19 7.26
N GLY A 123 -4.12 23.90 8.57
CA GLY A 123 -5.13 24.37 9.52
C GLY A 123 -6.49 23.69 9.39
N CYS A 124 -6.53 22.49 8.76
CA CYS A 124 -7.72 21.69 8.52
C CYS A 124 -7.85 20.49 9.49
N ARG A 125 -7.01 20.43 10.53
CA ARG A 125 -7.13 19.43 11.60
C ARG A 125 -8.32 19.70 12.52
N PRO A 126 -8.83 18.66 13.22
CA PRO A 126 -9.78 18.84 14.32
C PRO A 126 -9.27 19.85 15.35
N GLU A 127 -10.20 20.61 15.94
CA GLU A 127 -9.94 21.57 17.01
C GLU A 127 -8.88 22.64 16.66
N SER A 128 -8.79 23.03 15.39
CA SER A 128 -7.91 24.13 14.98
C SER A 128 -8.43 25.46 15.53
N ALA A 129 -7.59 26.21 16.24
CA ALA A 129 -7.92 27.54 16.75
C ALA A 129 -8.26 28.54 15.63
N ILE A 130 -7.69 28.33 14.44
CA ILE A 130 -7.98 29.10 13.22
C ILE A 130 -8.27 28.08 12.12
N PRO A 131 -9.53 27.63 11.98
CA PRO A 131 -9.87 26.58 11.03
C PRO A 131 -9.78 27.08 9.58
N SER A 132 -9.25 26.24 8.71
CA SER A 132 -9.31 26.36 7.25
C SER A 132 -10.04 25.15 6.68
N THR A 133 -10.67 25.31 5.53
CA THR A 133 -11.34 24.22 4.81
C THR A 133 -10.49 23.77 3.63
N CYS A 134 -10.21 22.48 3.52
CA CYS A 134 -9.51 21.90 2.39
C CYS A 134 -10.50 21.36 1.34
N ILE A 135 -10.42 21.85 0.12
CA ILE A 135 -11.04 21.22 -1.05
C ILE A 135 -10.02 20.28 -1.69
N TRP A 136 -10.30 18.99 -1.60
CA TRP A 136 -9.46 17.93 -2.14
C TRP A 136 -9.89 17.59 -3.57
N ILE A 137 -9.00 17.82 -4.54
CA ILE A 137 -9.26 17.58 -5.95
C ILE A 137 -8.28 16.54 -6.49
N SER A 138 -8.81 15.40 -6.92
CA SER A 138 -8.05 14.41 -7.69
C SER A 138 -8.17 14.72 -9.18
N THR A 139 -7.05 14.90 -9.88
CA THR A 139 -7.04 14.99 -11.35
C THR A 139 -6.59 13.69 -11.99
N ARG A 140 -6.83 12.57 -11.31
CA ARG A 140 -6.34 11.26 -11.73
C ARG A 140 -7.28 10.63 -12.77
N GLU A 141 -6.70 10.14 -13.86
CA GLU A 141 -7.44 9.46 -14.95
C GLU A 141 -7.31 7.93 -14.87
N GLU A 142 -7.10 7.38 -13.66
CA GLU A 142 -7.08 5.94 -13.41
C GLU A 142 -7.60 5.64 -11.99
N PRO A 143 -8.39 4.57 -11.80
CA PRO A 143 -8.95 4.22 -10.50
C PRO A 143 -7.86 3.75 -9.54
N ILE A 144 -7.98 4.13 -8.28
CA ILE A 144 -7.12 3.66 -7.19
C ILE A 144 -7.93 3.16 -6.00
N VAL A 145 -7.28 2.41 -5.13
CA VAL A 145 -7.82 2.02 -3.82
C VAL A 145 -6.76 2.24 -2.75
N TYR A 146 -7.21 2.41 -1.51
CA TYR A 146 -6.37 2.45 -0.34
C TYR A 146 -6.48 1.15 0.44
N ILE A 147 -5.36 0.51 0.72
CA ILE A 147 -5.28 -0.65 1.61
C ILE A 147 -4.41 -0.27 2.80
N TYR A 148 -4.95 -0.30 4.02
CA TYR A 148 -4.32 0.26 5.23
C TYR A 148 -3.79 1.70 5.04
N GLY A 149 -4.55 2.53 4.32
CA GLY A 149 -4.16 3.91 4.05
C GLY A 149 -3.01 4.09 3.05
N ARG A 150 -2.52 3.02 2.39
CA ARG A 150 -1.60 3.11 1.25
C ARG A 150 -2.33 2.99 -0.07
N SER A 151 -2.04 3.85 -1.03
CA SER A 151 -2.66 3.82 -2.36
C SER A 151 -2.08 2.72 -3.25
N TYR A 152 -2.97 2.02 -3.95
CA TYR A 152 -2.67 1.01 -4.95
C TYR A 152 -3.41 1.31 -6.24
N VAL A 153 -2.75 1.01 -7.36
CA VAL A 153 -3.22 1.22 -8.71
C VAL A 153 -3.15 -0.09 -9.49
N LEU A 154 -4.11 -0.28 -10.40
CA LEU A 154 -4.14 -1.44 -11.27
C LEU A 154 -3.12 -1.31 -12.41
N ARG A 155 -2.34 -2.36 -12.67
CA ARG A 155 -1.33 -2.42 -13.74
C ARG A 155 -1.38 -3.76 -14.47
N LYS A 156 -0.78 -3.86 -15.66
CA LYS A 156 -0.57 -5.15 -16.34
C LYS A 156 0.64 -5.82 -15.71
N ALA A 157 0.58 -7.13 -15.48
CA ALA A 157 1.71 -7.90 -14.99
C ALA A 157 2.90 -7.86 -15.97
N SER A 158 2.60 -7.92 -17.27
CA SER A 158 3.58 -7.83 -18.35
C SER A 158 4.18 -6.45 -18.54
N ASP A 159 3.51 -5.41 -18.02
CA ASP A 159 3.93 -4.03 -18.17
C ASP A 159 3.51 -3.18 -16.95
N PRO A 160 4.19 -3.39 -15.82
CA PRO A 160 3.70 -2.90 -14.52
C PRO A 160 4.01 -1.42 -14.26
N CYS A 161 4.87 -0.79 -15.06
CA CYS A 161 5.27 0.61 -14.89
C CYS A 161 4.49 1.59 -15.77
N HIS A 162 3.74 1.10 -16.75
CA HIS A 162 2.88 1.95 -17.59
C HIS A 162 1.43 1.94 -17.12
N SER A 163 0.72 3.03 -17.40
CA SER A 163 -0.70 3.17 -17.02
C SER A 163 -1.57 2.32 -17.92
N LEU A 164 -2.60 1.72 -17.32
CA LEU A 164 -3.63 1.03 -18.08
C LEU A 164 -4.47 2.06 -18.82
N VAL A 165 -4.63 1.87 -20.13
CA VAL A 165 -5.57 2.65 -20.91
C VAL A 165 -6.98 2.21 -20.50
N PHE A 166 -7.68 3.06 -19.77
CA PHE A 166 -9.09 2.84 -19.42
C PHE A 166 -9.95 3.23 -20.62
N SER A 167 -10.92 2.38 -21.01
CA SER A 167 -11.77 2.67 -22.16
C SER A 167 -12.66 3.89 -21.89
N GLU A 168 -12.99 4.65 -22.95
CA GLU A 168 -13.85 5.83 -22.83
C GLU A 168 -15.27 5.53 -22.30
N SER A 169 -15.73 4.28 -22.44
CA SER A 169 -16.99 3.78 -21.87
C SER A 169 -16.97 3.65 -20.34
N SER A 170 -15.79 3.76 -19.72
CA SER A 170 -15.57 3.55 -18.29
C SER A 170 -15.20 4.86 -17.57
N LYS A 171 -15.56 6.02 -18.12
CA LYS A 171 -15.24 7.38 -17.59
C LYS A 171 -15.80 7.67 -16.19
N ASN A 172 -16.62 6.79 -15.61
CA ASN A 172 -16.97 6.89 -14.20
C ASN A 172 -15.89 6.23 -13.33
N PHE A 173 -14.82 6.99 -13.04
CA PHE A 173 -13.72 6.51 -12.20
C PHE A 173 -14.19 6.09 -10.80
N GLU A 174 -15.20 6.75 -10.22
CA GLU A 174 -15.72 6.36 -8.91
C GLU A 174 -16.40 4.98 -8.93
N GLU A 175 -17.15 4.66 -9.99
CA GLU A 175 -17.70 3.32 -10.18
C GLU A 175 -16.60 2.28 -10.42
N ALA A 176 -15.56 2.64 -11.16
CA ALA A 176 -14.40 1.78 -11.36
C ALA A 176 -13.66 1.51 -10.03
N GLU A 177 -13.51 2.51 -9.17
CA GLU A 177 -12.91 2.34 -7.83
C GLU A 177 -13.75 1.42 -6.94
N LYS A 178 -15.09 1.60 -6.95
CA LYS A 178 -16.02 0.71 -6.24
C LYS A 178 -15.93 -0.73 -6.75
N GLN A 179 -15.88 -0.91 -8.08
CA GLN A 179 -15.72 -2.22 -8.69
C GLN A 179 -14.36 -2.84 -8.35
N LEU A 180 -13.28 -2.06 -8.35
CA LEU A 180 -11.94 -2.53 -8.00
C LEU A 180 -11.89 -2.99 -6.54
N LYS A 181 -12.45 -2.20 -5.60
CA LYS A 181 -12.62 -2.61 -4.20
C LYS A 181 -13.41 -3.92 -4.09
N PHE A 182 -14.52 -4.05 -4.82
CA PHE A 182 -15.30 -5.28 -4.82
C PHE A 182 -14.50 -6.49 -5.30
N ASP A 183 -13.79 -6.37 -6.43
CA ASP A 183 -12.98 -7.47 -6.96
C ASP A 183 -11.87 -7.90 -5.98
N ILE A 184 -11.26 -6.94 -5.27
CA ILE A 184 -10.26 -7.19 -4.24
C ILE A 184 -10.82 -8.00 -3.09
N LEU A 185 -12.01 -7.63 -2.59
CA LEU A 185 -12.66 -8.35 -1.49
C LEU A 185 -13.03 -9.78 -1.91
N VAL A 186 -13.48 -9.96 -3.16
CA VAL A 186 -13.76 -11.29 -3.73
C VAL A 186 -12.50 -12.14 -3.84
N GLU A 187 -11.39 -11.59 -4.34
CA GLU A 187 -10.10 -12.29 -4.38
C GLU A 187 -9.61 -12.63 -2.97
N ALA A 188 -9.64 -11.68 -2.05
CA ALA A 188 -9.21 -11.90 -0.66
C ALA A 188 -10.01 -13.04 -0.01
N ASN A 189 -11.34 -13.07 -0.19
CA ASN A 189 -12.17 -14.14 0.35
C ASN A 189 -11.81 -15.53 -0.20
N ARG A 190 -11.38 -15.64 -1.47
CA ARG A 190 -10.90 -16.90 -2.06
C ARG A 190 -9.56 -17.35 -1.48
N HIS A 191 -8.77 -16.41 -1.00
CA HIS A 191 -7.40 -16.60 -0.54
C HIS A 191 -7.28 -16.44 0.98
N GLY A 192 -8.33 -16.76 1.74
CA GLY A 192 -8.28 -16.76 3.21
C GLY A 192 -8.09 -15.37 3.83
N GLY A 193 -8.58 -14.33 3.17
CA GLY A 193 -8.42 -12.94 3.58
C GLY A 193 -7.14 -12.27 3.07
N LEU A 194 -6.42 -12.88 2.12
CA LEU A 194 -5.17 -12.31 1.57
C LEU A 194 -5.33 -11.86 0.12
N VAL A 195 -4.78 -10.71 -0.24
CA VAL A 195 -4.67 -10.27 -1.63
C VAL A 195 -3.20 -10.11 -2.02
N LEU A 196 -2.88 -10.47 -3.26
CA LEU A 196 -1.52 -10.33 -3.79
C LEU A 196 -1.33 -8.95 -4.43
N THR A 197 -0.53 -8.11 -3.77
CA THR A 197 -0.11 -6.78 -4.24
C THR A 197 1.36 -6.79 -4.67
N HIS A 198 1.86 -5.66 -5.17
CA HIS A 198 3.22 -5.51 -5.64
C HIS A 198 3.80 -4.17 -5.19
N ILE A 199 5.02 -4.17 -4.68
CA ILE A 199 5.71 -2.96 -4.21
C ILE A 199 6.97 -2.77 -5.04
N GLU A 200 7.15 -1.56 -5.54
CA GLU A 200 8.38 -1.16 -6.23
C GLU A 200 9.44 -0.75 -5.19
N LYS A 201 10.63 -1.34 -5.29
CA LYS A 201 11.80 -0.95 -4.49
C LYS A 201 12.56 0.20 -5.16
N ASP A 202 13.46 0.84 -4.43
CA ASP A 202 14.34 1.90 -4.96
C ASP A 202 15.20 1.43 -6.14
N SER A 203 15.45 0.12 -6.24
CA SER A 203 16.15 -0.49 -7.38
C SER A 203 15.29 -0.65 -8.64
N GLY A 204 14.03 -0.22 -8.63
CA GLY A 204 13.04 -0.46 -9.69
C GLY A 204 12.49 -1.89 -9.74
N ILE A 205 12.93 -2.78 -8.85
CA ILE A 205 12.44 -4.16 -8.78
C ILE A 205 11.04 -4.15 -8.14
N ILE A 206 10.11 -4.82 -8.81
CA ILE A 206 8.74 -4.99 -8.32
C ILE A 206 8.64 -6.31 -7.58
N VAL A 207 8.20 -6.26 -6.32
CA VAL A 207 8.19 -7.41 -5.42
C VAL A 207 6.74 -7.78 -5.05
N PRO A 208 6.31 -9.03 -5.28
CA PRO A 208 5.01 -9.51 -4.83
C PRO A 208 4.91 -9.47 -3.31
N THR A 209 3.78 -9.00 -2.80
CA THR A 209 3.52 -8.81 -1.36
C THR A 209 2.08 -9.23 -1.04
N TRP A 210 1.93 -10.26 -0.21
CA TRP A 210 0.64 -10.67 0.33
C TRP A 210 0.21 -9.74 1.45
N ILE A 211 -1.03 -9.25 1.38
CA ILE A 211 -1.60 -8.32 2.38
C ILE A 211 -2.95 -8.86 2.84
N ALA A 212 -3.18 -8.87 4.15
CA ALA A 212 -4.47 -9.21 4.72
C ALA A 212 -5.50 -8.11 4.46
N VAL A 213 -6.64 -8.47 3.90
CA VAL A 213 -7.64 -7.53 3.38
C VAL A 213 -9.04 -7.89 3.86
N ASP A 214 -9.77 -6.88 4.29
CA ASP A 214 -11.19 -6.94 4.59
C ASP A 214 -11.90 -5.62 4.22
N LYS A 215 -13.21 -5.55 4.46
CA LYS A 215 -14.05 -4.39 4.13
C LYS A 215 -13.67 -3.09 4.88
N ASN A 216 -12.97 -3.20 6.01
CA ASN A 216 -12.61 -2.09 6.88
C ASN A 216 -11.26 -1.48 6.46
N ASN A 217 -10.36 -2.28 5.90
CA ASN A 217 -9.01 -1.82 5.53
C ASN A 217 -8.83 -1.53 4.04
N VAL A 218 -9.81 -1.85 3.18
CA VAL A 218 -9.84 -1.43 1.76
C VAL A 218 -10.87 -0.34 1.55
N LEU A 219 -10.41 0.83 1.11
CA LEU A 219 -11.23 2.02 0.91
C LEU A 219 -11.03 2.59 -0.50
N THR A 220 -12.09 3.04 -1.13
CA THR A 220 -12.02 3.96 -2.26
C THR A 220 -11.55 5.35 -1.78
N PRO A 221 -11.04 6.23 -2.65
CA PRO A 221 -10.71 7.61 -2.29
C PRO A 221 -11.88 8.36 -1.63
N SER A 222 -13.09 8.17 -2.14
CA SER A 222 -14.30 8.79 -1.58
C SER A 222 -14.60 8.28 -0.17
N GLU A 223 -14.51 6.97 0.06
CA GLU A 223 -14.69 6.39 1.40
C GLU A 223 -13.58 6.85 2.35
N LEU A 224 -12.32 6.93 1.91
CA LEU A 224 -11.22 7.42 2.73
C LEU A 224 -11.44 8.87 3.17
N LEU A 225 -11.86 9.75 2.26
CA LEU A 225 -12.16 11.13 2.60
C LEU A 225 -13.38 11.24 3.51
N SER A 226 -14.39 10.38 3.32
CA SER A 226 -15.55 10.31 4.22
C SER A 226 -15.12 9.91 5.63
N THR A 227 -14.21 8.94 5.79
CA THR A 227 -13.68 8.59 7.13
C THR A 227 -12.92 9.73 7.78
N LEU A 228 -12.25 10.60 7.01
CA LEU A 228 -11.59 11.78 7.56
C LEU A 228 -12.62 12.84 7.98
N HIS A 229 -13.66 13.03 7.20
CA HIS A 229 -14.76 13.92 7.56
C HIS A 229 -15.46 13.45 8.85
N ASP A 230 -15.69 12.14 9.00
CA ASP A 230 -16.27 11.55 10.22
C ASP A 230 -15.33 11.65 11.45
N GLU A 231 -14.03 11.81 11.21
CA GLU A 231 -13.01 12.10 12.22
C GLU A 231 -12.81 13.62 12.45
N ASP A 232 -13.76 14.46 12.02
CA ASP A 232 -13.76 15.94 12.16
C ASP A 232 -12.62 16.68 11.44
N TRP A 233 -11.99 16.06 10.43
CA TRP A 233 -11.07 16.77 9.55
C TRP A 233 -11.85 17.67 8.59
N ASN A 234 -11.43 18.94 8.47
CA ASN A 234 -12.11 19.93 7.62
C ASN A 234 -11.68 19.77 6.15
N VAL A 235 -12.07 18.65 5.55
CA VAL A 235 -11.78 18.26 4.17
C VAL A 235 -13.05 17.91 3.42
N ASN A 236 -13.24 18.51 2.24
CA ASN A 236 -14.35 18.26 1.35
C ASN A 236 -13.83 17.81 -0.02
N THR A 237 -14.56 16.93 -0.69
CA THR A 237 -14.38 16.69 -2.13
C THR A 237 -15.03 17.82 -2.92
N SER A 238 -14.66 18.00 -4.20
CA SER A 238 -15.28 19.03 -5.02
C SER A 238 -16.75 18.70 -5.33
N GLN A 239 -17.64 19.09 -4.44
CA GLN A 239 -19.00 19.50 -4.75
C GLN A 239 -19.12 20.96 -4.33
N TYR A 240 -19.55 21.80 -5.27
CA TYR A 240 -19.60 23.27 -5.17
C TYR A 240 -20.03 23.76 -3.78
N GLN A 241 -19.14 24.47 -3.08
CA GLN A 241 -19.51 25.33 -1.96
C GLN A 241 -18.68 26.62 -1.97
N SER A 242 -19.40 27.75 -1.86
CA SER A 242 -18.86 29.11 -1.83
C SER A 242 -18.58 29.51 -0.38
N TYR A 243 -17.32 29.51 0.04
CA TYR A 243 -16.92 30.04 1.36
C TYR A 243 -15.53 30.70 1.30
N TYR A 244 -15.33 31.68 2.18
CA TYR A 244 -14.03 32.32 2.42
C TYR A 244 -13.14 31.38 3.28
N ASN A 245 -11.82 31.35 3.04
CA ASN A 245 -10.79 30.45 3.65
C ASN A 245 -10.68 29.02 3.09
N ILE A 246 -10.76 28.87 1.77
CA ILE A 246 -10.53 27.60 1.06
C ILE A 246 -9.04 27.38 0.76
N VAL A 247 -8.55 26.19 1.08
CA VAL A 247 -7.28 25.63 0.60
C VAL A 247 -7.59 24.59 -0.48
N THR A 248 -6.98 24.68 -1.65
CA THR A 248 -7.15 23.66 -2.70
C THR A 248 -5.92 22.79 -2.80
N ILE A 249 -6.06 21.48 -2.59
CA ILE A 249 -5.00 20.52 -2.85
C ILE A 249 -5.35 19.76 -4.13
N ARG A 250 -4.47 19.89 -5.13
CA ARG A 250 -4.54 19.10 -6.37
C ARG A 250 -3.58 17.93 -6.28
N ILE A 251 -4.09 16.72 -6.40
CA ILE A 251 -3.23 15.57 -6.68
C ILE A 251 -2.87 15.62 -8.16
N SER A 252 -1.58 15.59 -8.49
CA SER A 252 -1.11 15.51 -9.87
C SER A 252 -0.36 14.20 -10.10
N PHE A 253 -0.65 13.54 -11.21
CA PHE A 253 0.15 12.42 -11.69
C PHE A 253 1.47 12.96 -12.25
N SER A 254 2.58 12.36 -11.82
CA SER A 254 3.87 12.60 -12.46
C SER A 254 3.92 11.65 -13.65
N ARG A 255 3.75 12.16 -14.88
CA ARG A 255 3.95 11.35 -16.09
C ARG A 255 5.43 10.92 -16.09
N ILE A 256 5.70 9.67 -15.78
CA ILE A 256 7.05 9.11 -15.72
C ILE A 256 7.63 9.15 -17.14
N SER A 257 8.86 9.64 -17.25
CA SER A 257 9.69 9.43 -18.45
C SER A 257 10.32 8.05 -18.34
N ASP A 258 10.15 7.27 -19.40
CA ASP A 258 10.62 5.92 -19.65
C ASP A 258 11.90 5.55 -18.87
N LEU A 259 11.74 4.75 -17.81
CA LEU A 259 12.83 4.00 -17.21
C LEU A 259 12.37 2.55 -17.05
N ASP A 260 13.23 1.64 -17.50
CA ASP A 260 12.99 0.21 -17.66
C ASP A 260 12.74 -0.47 -16.31
N CYS A 261 11.47 -0.67 -15.96
CA CYS A 261 11.10 -1.67 -14.96
C CYS A 261 11.12 -3.06 -15.61
N ASN A 262 11.73 -4.04 -14.94
CA ASN A 262 11.69 -5.42 -15.42
C ASN A 262 10.27 -6.00 -15.33
N PRO A 263 9.76 -6.65 -16.38
CA PRO A 263 8.47 -7.33 -16.35
C PRO A 263 8.47 -8.50 -15.33
N LEU A 264 7.28 -8.84 -14.82
CA LEU A 264 7.06 -9.92 -13.84
C LEU A 264 6.78 -11.28 -14.51
#